data_AF-A0A9D5PUI2-F1
#
_entry.id   AF-A0A9D5PUI2-F1
#
_cell.length_a   1.000
_cell.length_b   1.000
_cell.length_c   1.000
_cell.angle_alpha   90.00
_cell.angle_beta   90.00
_cell.angle_gamma   90.00
#
_symmetry.space_group_name_H-M   'P 1'
#
loop_
_entity.id
_entity.type
_entity.pdbx_description
1 polymer ?
#
loop_
_entity_poly.entity_id
_entity_poly.type
_entity_poly.pdbx_seq_one_letter_code
_entity_poly.pdbx_strand_id
1 'polypeptide(L)'
;MKKFLSILLTVMMIMTIAVPAFAAGETGSITINGISEDASSVYEIYRLLDLESYNTTSGAYSYTVNSDWTGFFADAGALAYVAIDDAGYVTWIGGATDDDYAAFAKLALAWAEANGIAPVKSSSTDGDMTVTTDATTGKTVGKFTDLPLGWYLVDSSVGALCGLTTTNPDASINAKNGTPTIDKQVQEDSTEQWGDSNTADIGQTVYFRVTINVHAGAQNYVLHDVMSAGLTFDKVTSVEHIVP
;
A
#
# COMPACT_ATOMS: atom_id res chain seq x y z
N MET A 1 -9.32 -9.76 3.82
CA MET A 1 -9.39 -8.92 2.60
C MET A 1 -7.98 -8.70 2.05
N LYS A 2 -7.78 -8.53 0.73
CA LYS A 2 -6.45 -8.19 0.18
C LYS A 2 -6.17 -6.71 0.42
N LYS A 3 -5.09 -6.37 1.15
CA LYS A 3 -4.72 -4.98 1.44
C LYS A 3 -3.90 -4.42 0.29
N PHE A 4 -4.20 -3.28 -0.28
CA PHE A 4 -3.31 -2.66 -1.28
C PHE A 4 -2.72 -1.40 -0.63
N LEU A 5 -1.40 -1.22 -0.68
CA LEU A 5 -0.74 0.03 -0.24
C LEU A 5 -0.17 0.73 -1.49
N SER A 6 -0.28 2.04 -1.54
CA SER A 6 0.46 2.88 -2.49
C SER A 6 1.75 3.33 -1.83
N ILE A 7 2.85 3.15 -2.56
CA ILE A 7 4.17 3.63 -2.17
C ILE A 7 4.13 5.17 -2.14
N LEU A 8 4.49 5.76 -1.00
CA LEU A 8 5.07 7.10 -0.94
C LEU A 8 6.44 6.94 -0.29
N LEU A 9 7.47 6.82 -1.14
CA LEU A 9 8.85 6.69 -0.73
C LEU A 9 9.51 8.06 -0.79
N THR A 10 10.03 8.55 0.33
CA THR A 10 11.03 9.61 0.31
C THR A 10 12.02 9.44 1.45
N VAL A 11 12.94 8.49 1.31
CA VAL A 11 14.34 8.68 1.76
C VAL A 11 15.26 7.93 0.81
N MET A 12 16.17 8.65 0.16
CA MET A 12 17.21 8.09 -0.70
C MET A 12 18.29 7.46 0.21
N MET A 13 18.56 6.17 0.05
CA MET A 13 19.74 5.51 0.65
C MET A 13 20.99 5.98 -0.08
N ILE A 14 21.57 7.10 0.35
CA ILE A 14 22.85 7.58 -0.16
C ILE A 14 23.93 7.14 0.80
N MET A 15 24.86 6.33 0.32
CA MET A 15 26.05 5.93 1.06
C MET A 15 27.17 6.95 0.83
N THR A 16 27.57 7.65 1.89
CA THR A 16 28.86 8.35 1.93
C THR A 16 29.47 8.08 3.29
N ILE A 17 30.77 7.78 3.33
CA ILE A 17 31.52 7.51 4.58
C ILE A 17 31.15 8.56 5.64
N ALA A 18 30.48 8.11 6.70
CA ALA A 18 29.93 8.97 7.75
C ALA A 18 30.89 9.09 8.94
N VAL A 19 30.94 10.27 9.56
CA VAL A 19 31.44 10.41 10.93
C VAL A 19 30.26 10.05 11.84
N PRO A 20 30.41 9.12 12.79
CA PRO A 20 29.26 8.58 13.51
C PRO A 20 28.64 9.61 14.46
N ALA A 21 27.43 10.07 14.11
CA ALA A 21 26.40 10.40 15.10
C ALA A 21 25.50 9.17 15.20
N PHE A 22 25.48 8.53 16.37
CA PHE A 22 24.72 7.30 16.58
C PHE A 22 23.22 7.61 16.69
N ALA A 23 22.39 6.85 15.99
CA ALA A 23 20.92 6.91 16.07
C ALA A 23 20.35 6.21 17.33
N ALA A 24 21.21 5.77 18.25
CA ALA A 24 20.83 4.94 19.39
C ALA A 24 19.93 5.71 20.37
N GLY A 25 18.70 5.22 20.55
CA GLY A 25 17.70 5.78 21.47
C GLY A 25 16.66 6.68 20.82
N GLU A 26 16.79 7.01 19.54
CA GLU A 26 15.75 7.70 18.78
C GLU A 26 14.72 6.70 18.24
N THR A 27 13.44 7.05 18.37
CA THR A 27 12.34 6.26 17.81
C THR A 27 11.51 7.13 16.86
N GLY A 28 10.84 6.43 15.96
CA GLY A 28 10.00 6.99 14.93
C GLY A 28 8.60 6.39 14.93
N SER A 29 7.82 6.79 13.93
CA SER A 29 6.48 6.25 13.72
C SER A 29 6.16 5.98 12.26
N ILE A 30 5.28 5.01 12.02
CA ILE A 30 4.72 4.73 10.69
C ILE A 30 3.22 4.96 10.77
N THR A 31 2.73 5.86 9.94
CA THR A 31 1.30 6.16 9.78
C THR A 31 0.79 5.52 8.48
N ILE A 32 -0.33 4.82 8.56
CA ILE A 32 -1.01 4.20 7.41
C ILE A 32 -2.37 4.88 7.24
N ASN A 33 -2.53 5.64 6.16
CA ASN A 33 -3.78 6.34 5.86
C ASN A 33 -4.74 5.45 5.07
N GLY A 34 -6.01 5.37 5.45
CA GLY A 34 -7.01 4.55 4.75
C GLY A 34 -6.95 3.07 5.11
N ILE A 35 -6.64 2.75 6.37
CA ILE A 35 -6.69 1.36 6.84
C ILE A 35 -8.11 0.81 6.77
N SER A 36 -8.23 -0.52 6.64
CA SER A 36 -9.53 -1.18 6.64
C SER A 36 -10.19 -1.04 8.02
N GLU A 37 -11.49 -0.76 8.06
CA GLU A 37 -12.27 -0.74 9.30
C GLU A 37 -12.55 -2.14 9.86
N ASP A 38 -12.40 -3.16 9.02
CA ASP A 38 -12.51 -4.57 9.42
C ASP A 38 -11.36 -4.94 10.36
N ALA A 39 -11.69 -5.20 11.63
CA ALA A 39 -10.75 -5.61 12.67
C ALA A 39 -9.98 -6.91 12.35
N SER A 40 -10.45 -7.73 11.41
CA SER A 40 -9.67 -8.89 10.92
C SER A 40 -8.49 -8.49 10.02
N SER A 41 -8.39 -7.21 9.61
CA SER A 41 -7.30 -6.68 8.81
C SER A 41 -6.12 -6.26 9.70
N VAL A 42 -5.24 -7.21 10.01
CA VAL A 42 -4.06 -7.01 10.87
C VAL A 42 -2.88 -6.47 10.07
N TYR A 43 -2.35 -5.29 10.37
CA TYR A 43 -1.15 -4.72 9.73
C TYR A 43 0.13 -5.13 10.46
N GLU A 44 1.14 -5.54 9.71
CA GLU A 44 2.41 -6.05 10.20
C GLU A 44 3.57 -5.21 9.67
N ILE A 45 4.48 -4.87 10.57
CA ILE A 45 5.62 -4.00 10.33
C ILE A 45 6.89 -4.82 10.55
N TYR A 46 7.74 -4.91 9.54
CA TYR A 46 9.01 -5.62 9.61
C TYR A 46 10.16 -4.65 9.43
N ARG A 47 11.18 -4.74 10.27
CA ARG A 47 12.42 -3.96 10.13
C ARG A 47 13.44 -4.79 9.36
N LEU A 48 13.69 -4.43 8.11
CA LEU A 48 14.62 -5.15 7.24
C LEU A 48 16.07 -4.73 7.52
N LEU A 49 16.28 -3.43 7.74
CA LEU A 49 17.60 -2.87 7.97
C LEU A 49 17.58 -1.96 9.20
N ASP A 50 18.68 -2.00 9.94
CA ASP A 50 18.92 -1.18 11.11
C ASP A 50 19.64 0.10 10.66
N LEU A 51 19.16 1.27 11.11
CA LEU A 51 19.89 2.52 10.87
C LEU A 51 21.05 2.62 11.85
N GLU A 52 22.28 2.60 11.36
CA GLU A 52 23.46 2.63 12.23
C GLU A 52 24.02 4.05 12.43
N SER A 53 24.13 4.82 11.34
CA SER A 53 24.74 6.16 11.40
C SER A 53 24.18 7.14 10.37
N TYR A 54 24.35 8.43 10.67
CA TYR A 54 23.99 9.54 9.80
C TYR A 54 25.15 10.53 9.68
N ASN A 55 25.43 10.99 8.45
CA ASN A 55 26.38 12.07 8.19
C ASN A 55 25.63 13.40 8.00
N THR A 56 25.77 14.31 8.96
CA THR A 56 25.14 15.64 8.93
C THR A 56 25.65 16.56 7.82
N THR A 57 26.83 16.27 7.25
CA THR A 57 27.46 17.09 6.19
C THR A 57 26.95 16.69 4.81
N SER A 58 26.84 15.40 4.54
CA SER A 58 26.37 14.88 3.24
C SER A 58 24.88 14.52 3.23
N GLY A 59 24.21 14.48 4.38
CA GLY A 59 22.82 14.03 4.48
C GLY A 59 22.66 12.52 4.27
N ALA A 60 23.74 11.75 4.38
CA ALA A 60 23.79 10.32 4.07
C ALA A 60 23.48 9.43 5.28
N TYR A 61 22.80 8.31 5.04
CA TYR A 61 22.42 7.33 6.05
C TYR A 61 23.06 5.97 5.76
N SER A 62 23.59 5.32 6.80
CA SER A 62 24.20 4.01 6.70
C SER A 62 23.32 2.96 7.39
N TYR A 63 23.05 1.86 6.68
CA TYR A 63 22.18 0.80 7.14
C TYR A 63 22.89 -0.54 7.15
N THR A 64 22.62 -1.35 8.15
CA THR A 64 23.08 -2.74 8.26
C THR A 64 21.89 -3.69 8.27
N VAL A 65 22.14 -4.96 7.93
CA VAL A 65 21.08 -5.98 7.88
C VAL A 65 20.56 -6.27 9.28
N ASN A 66 19.23 -6.24 9.46
CA ASN A 66 18.60 -6.70 10.68
C ASN A 66 18.88 -8.20 10.89
N SER A 67 19.18 -8.63 12.12
CA SER A 67 19.56 -10.01 12.42
C SER A 67 18.55 -11.05 11.94
N ASP A 68 17.26 -10.73 12.00
CA ASP A 68 16.17 -11.62 11.63
C ASP A 68 16.04 -11.77 10.10
N TRP A 69 16.64 -10.83 9.34
CA TRP A 69 16.59 -10.76 7.88
C TRP A 69 17.89 -11.21 7.19
N THR A 70 18.88 -11.68 7.94
CA THR A 70 20.18 -12.14 7.39
C THR A 70 20.03 -13.20 6.28
N GLY A 71 19.08 -14.13 6.44
CA GLY A 71 18.78 -15.14 5.42
C GLY A 71 18.26 -14.54 4.10
N PHE A 72 17.39 -13.53 4.19
CA PHE A 72 16.85 -12.85 3.01
C PHE A 72 17.94 -12.09 2.24
N PHE A 73 18.79 -11.36 2.96
CA PHE A 73 19.88 -10.59 2.37
C PHE A 73 21.07 -11.45 1.90
N ALA A 74 21.08 -12.75 2.22
CA ALA A 74 21.98 -13.73 1.62
C ALA A 74 21.41 -14.38 0.34
N ASP A 75 20.11 -14.22 0.08
CA ASP A 75 19.44 -14.78 -1.09
C ASP A 75 19.72 -13.96 -2.35
N ALA A 76 19.87 -14.67 -3.48
CA ALA A 76 20.16 -14.03 -4.77
C ALA A 76 19.04 -13.08 -5.23
N GLY A 77 17.80 -13.29 -4.79
CA GLY A 77 16.68 -12.41 -5.07
C GLY A 77 16.84 -11.03 -4.44
N ALA A 78 17.28 -10.94 -3.18
CA ALA A 78 17.55 -9.66 -2.53
C ALA A 78 18.80 -9.00 -3.12
N LEU A 79 19.86 -9.79 -3.36
CA LEU A 79 21.13 -9.32 -3.91
C LEU A 79 21.04 -8.85 -5.38
N ALA A 80 19.93 -9.10 -6.06
CA ALA A 80 19.65 -8.49 -7.36
C ALA A 80 19.36 -6.98 -7.26
N TYR A 81 18.94 -6.50 -6.08
CA TYR A 81 18.54 -5.11 -5.84
C TYR A 81 19.52 -4.35 -4.96
N VAL A 82 20.20 -5.04 -4.03
CA VAL A 82 21.12 -4.42 -3.08
C VAL A 82 22.49 -5.09 -3.10
N ALA A 83 23.53 -4.30 -2.84
CA ALA A 83 24.88 -4.76 -2.57
C ALA A 83 25.20 -4.55 -1.10
N ILE A 84 25.93 -5.51 -0.52
CA ILE A 84 26.38 -5.48 0.87
C ILE A 84 27.90 -5.49 0.86
N ASP A 85 28.52 -4.52 1.52
CA ASP A 85 29.98 -4.43 1.60
C ASP A 85 30.58 -5.35 2.68
N ASP A 86 31.91 -5.43 2.74
CA ASP A 86 32.63 -6.26 3.72
C ASP A 86 32.37 -5.85 5.18
N ALA A 87 31.88 -4.62 5.41
CA ALA A 87 31.51 -4.11 6.72
C ALA A 87 30.03 -4.35 7.06
N GLY A 88 29.25 -4.94 6.14
CA GLY A 88 27.84 -5.28 6.34
C GLY A 88 26.87 -4.16 5.98
N TYR A 89 27.33 -3.08 5.32
CA TYR A 89 26.49 -1.98 4.91
C TYR A 89 25.75 -2.26 3.62
N VAL A 90 24.46 -1.94 3.61
CA VAL A 90 23.57 -2.19 2.49
C VAL A 90 23.43 -0.95 1.61
N THR A 91 23.54 -1.14 0.30
CA THR A 91 23.40 -0.10 -0.72
C THR A 91 22.53 -0.59 -1.87
N TRP A 92 21.74 0.29 -2.48
CA TRP A 92 20.99 -0.08 -3.68
C TRP A 92 21.89 -0.18 -4.89
N ILE A 93 21.65 -1.19 -5.71
CA ILE A 93 22.35 -1.37 -6.98
C ILE A 93 21.73 -0.41 -8.00
N GLY A 94 22.53 0.54 -8.47
CA GLY A 94 22.09 1.50 -9.49
C GLY A 94 21.06 2.51 -8.98
N GLY A 95 20.46 3.25 -9.92
CA GLY A 95 19.39 4.20 -9.62
C GLY A 95 18.04 3.50 -9.54
N ALA A 96 17.78 2.79 -8.44
CA ALA A 96 16.54 2.05 -8.23
C ALA A 96 15.30 2.94 -8.44
N THR A 97 14.33 2.41 -9.18
CA THR A 97 13.06 3.06 -9.51
C THR A 97 11.97 2.65 -8.54
N ASP A 98 10.83 3.35 -8.53
CA ASP A 98 9.66 3.00 -7.72
C ASP A 98 9.19 1.55 -7.97
N ASP A 99 9.32 1.06 -9.21
CA ASP A 99 8.97 -0.32 -9.57
C ASP A 99 9.96 -1.34 -8.96
N ASP A 100 11.25 -0.99 -8.86
CA ASP A 100 12.26 -1.84 -8.22
C ASP A 100 12.00 -1.96 -6.72
N TYR A 101 11.67 -0.84 -6.06
CA TYR A 101 11.27 -0.85 -4.65
C TYR A 101 10.01 -1.68 -4.44
N ALA A 102 9.00 -1.55 -5.32
CA ALA A 102 7.79 -2.37 -5.25
C ALA A 102 8.08 -3.87 -5.39
N ALA A 103 8.94 -4.23 -6.35
CA ALA A 103 9.33 -5.60 -6.60
C ALA A 103 10.12 -6.19 -5.42
N PHE A 104 11.04 -5.42 -4.84
CA PHE A 104 11.78 -5.80 -3.65
C PHE A 104 10.86 -5.98 -2.44
N ALA A 105 9.90 -5.06 -2.23
CA ALA A 105 8.93 -5.15 -1.13
C ALA A 105 8.12 -6.45 -1.20
N LYS A 106 7.67 -6.79 -2.40
CA LYS A 106 6.93 -8.03 -2.66
C LYS A 106 7.77 -9.28 -2.41
N LEU A 107 9.04 -9.25 -2.80
CA LEU A 107 9.97 -10.34 -2.56
C LEU A 107 10.23 -10.53 -1.06
N ALA A 108 10.49 -9.44 -0.33
CA ALA A 108 10.72 -9.46 1.11
C ALA A 108 9.49 -9.96 1.87
N LEU A 109 8.28 -9.57 1.46
CA LEU A 109 7.05 -10.06 2.06
C LEU A 109 6.88 -11.57 1.84
N ALA A 110 7.07 -12.05 0.61
CA ALA A 110 7.01 -13.48 0.31
C ALA A 110 8.04 -14.28 1.12
N TRP A 111 9.24 -13.72 1.33
CA TRP A 111 10.24 -14.32 2.20
C TRP A 111 9.78 -14.39 3.66
N ALA A 112 9.22 -13.30 4.20
CA ALA A 112 8.72 -13.24 5.56
C ALA A 112 7.65 -14.32 5.82
N GLU A 113 6.70 -14.46 4.90
CA GLU A 113 5.65 -15.48 4.96
C GLU A 113 6.22 -16.90 4.88
N ALA A 114 7.13 -17.15 3.94
CA ALA A 114 7.70 -18.48 3.71
C ALA A 114 8.61 -18.96 4.87
N ASN A 115 9.28 -18.03 5.55
CA ASN A 115 10.25 -18.32 6.60
C ASN A 115 9.72 -18.00 8.01
N GLY A 116 8.48 -17.53 8.14
CA GLY A 116 7.87 -17.21 9.42
C GLY A 116 8.60 -16.10 10.18
N ILE A 117 9.08 -15.08 9.47
CA ILE A 117 9.74 -13.92 10.08
C ILE A 117 8.71 -13.20 10.96
N ALA A 118 9.05 -12.92 12.20
CA ALA A 118 8.17 -12.20 13.11
C ALA A 118 8.17 -10.70 12.79
N PRO A 119 7.01 -10.03 12.74
CA PRO A 119 6.95 -8.58 12.63
C PRO A 119 7.39 -7.93 13.95
N VAL A 120 8.00 -6.75 13.85
CA VAL A 120 8.37 -5.96 15.04
C VAL A 120 7.15 -5.34 15.71
N LYS A 121 6.09 -5.06 14.93
CA LYS A 121 4.76 -4.67 15.41
C LYS A 121 3.70 -5.29 14.51
N SER A 122 2.61 -5.78 15.10
CA SER A 122 1.45 -6.33 14.41
C SER A 122 0.20 -5.88 15.13
N SER A 123 -0.76 -5.29 14.43
CA SER A 123 -2.01 -4.79 15.02
C SER A 123 -3.10 -4.61 13.98
N SER A 124 -4.34 -4.76 14.41
CA SER A 124 -5.58 -4.38 13.71
C SER A 124 -6.14 -3.05 14.24
N THR A 125 -7.30 -2.62 13.73
CA THR A 125 -8.02 -1.41 14.19
C THR A 125 -8.50 -1.47 15.64
N ASP A 126 -8.65 -2.66 16.21
CA ASP A 126 -9.02 -2.90 17.61
C ASP A 126 -7.81 -3.31 18.49
N GLY A 127 -6.61 -3.32 17.92
CA GLY A 127 -5.36 -3.66 18.60
C GLY A 127 -4.61 -2.46 19.19
N ASP A 128 -3.30 -2.63 19.34
CA ASP A 128 -2.42 -1.68 20.04
C ASP A 128 -1.96 -0.49 19.18
N MET A 129 -2.29 -0.45 17.88
CA MET A 129 -2.02 0.74 17.06
C MET A 129 -2.95 1.90 17.46
N THR A 130 -2.46 3.13 17.36
CA THR A 130 -3.35 4.29 17.51
C THR A 130 -4.22 4.43 16.27
N VAL A 131 -5.53 4.48 16.44
CA VAL A 131 -6.49 4.69 15.34
C VAL A 131 -7.15 6.05 15.45
N THR A 132 -7.15 6.80 14.36
CA THR A 132 -7.82 8.10 14.23
C THR A 132 -8.58 8.19 12.91
N THR A 133 -9.33 9.27 12.73
CA THR A 133 -9.98 9.61 11.45
C THR A 133 -9.35 10.88 10.91
N ASP A 134 -8.92 10.87 9.66
CA ASP A 134 -8.45 12.06 8.97
C ASP A 134 -9.63 13.00 8.72
N ALA A 135 -9.55 14.22 9.25
CA ALA A 135 -10.66 15.18 9.20
C ALA A 135 -10.95 15.73 7.79
N THR A 136 -10.01 15.61 6.86
CA THR A 136 -10.13 16.15 5.49
C THR A 136 -10.69 15.10 4.54
N THR A 137 -10.23 13.86 4.67
CA THR A 137 -10.55 12.75 3.77
C THR A 137 -11.58 11.79 4.35
N GLY A 138 -11.86 11.87 5.66
CA GLY A 138 -12.75 10.96 6.38
C GLY A 138 -12.19 9.54 6.54
N LYS A 139 -10.93 9.30 6.13
CA LYS A 139 -10.32 7.97 6.16
C LYS A 139 -9.88 7.56 7.56
N THR A 140 -10.03 6.28 7.87
CA THR A 140 -9.43 5.67 9.07
C THR A 140 -7.92 5.62 8.92
N VAL A 141 -7.19 6.08 9.93
CA VAL A 141 -5.73 6.18 9.95
C VAL A 141 -5.19 5.35 11.10
N GLY A 142 -4.23 4.47 10.83
CA GLY A 142 -3.51 3.69 11.83
C GLY A 142 -2.10 4.24 12.05
N LYS A 143 -1.62 4.28 13.29
CA LYS A 143 -0.26 4.73 13.61
C LYS A 143 0.46 3.76 14.55
N PHE A 144 1.63 3.32 14.10
CA PHE A 144 2.60 2.56 14.90
C PHE A 144 3.68 3.51 15.42
N THR A 145 3.84 3.60 16.73
CA THR A 145 4.87 4.43 17.41
C THR A 145 6.01 3.56 17.93
N ASP A 146 7.03 4.19 18.51
CA ASP A 146 8.13 3.51 19.23
C ASP A 146 8.88 2.50 18.36
N LEU A 147 9.01 2.82 17.07
CA LEU A 147 9.77 2.02 16.12
C LEU A 147 11.21 2.53 16.13
N PRO A 148 12.22 1.69 16.36
CA PRO A 148 13.62 2.11 16.17
C PRO A 148 13.85 2.64 14.76
N LEU A 149 14.80 3.54 14.57
CA LEU A 149 15.13 4.03 13.23
C LEU A 149 15.71 2.89 12.36
N GLY A 150 15.35 2.88 11.09
CA GLY A 150 15.65 1.76 10.20
C GLY A 150 14.79 1.78 8.94
N TRP A 151 14.92 0.72 8.15
CA TRP A 151 14.20 0.58 6.90
C TRP A 151 13.21 -0.57 6.99
N TYR A 152 11.96 -0.29 6.64
CA TYR A 152 10.80 -1.05 7.03
C TYR A 152 9.99 -1.54 5.84
N LEU A 153 9.45 -2.74 5.97
CA LEU A 153 8.40 -3.31 5.14
C LEU A 153 7.08 -3.29 5.93
N VAL A 154 6.03 -2.77 5.30
CA VAL A 154 4.65 -2.82 5.80
C VAL A 154 3.88 -3.84 4.96
N ASP A 155 3.24 -4.78 5.64
CA ASP A 155 2.54 -5.88 5.00
C ASP A 155 1.32 -5.37 4.19
N SER A 156 1.31 -5.71 2.91
CA SER A 156 0.14 -5.57 2.04
C SER A 156 0.28 -6.52 0.87
N SER A 157 -0.78 -6.70 0.09
CA SER A 157 -0.76 -7.55 -1.10
C SER A 157 0.36 -7.24 -2.11
N VAL A 158 0.94 -6.03 -2.06
CA VAL A 158 2.11 -5.63 -2.87
C VAL A 158 3.36 -5.32 -2.03
N GLY A 159 3.26 -5.31 -0.69
CA GLY A 159 4.27 -4.76 0.21
C GLY A 159 4.44 -3.24 0.06
N ALA A 160 4.80 -2.53 1.12
CA ALA A 160 5.21 -1.13 1.04
C ALA A 160 6.49 -0.90 1.85
N LEU A 161 7.44 -0.17 1.28
CA LEU A 161 8.71 0.14 1.94
C LEU A 161 8.72 1.59 2.43
N CYS A 162 9.25 1.81 3.62
CA CYS A 162 9.52 3.14 4.15
C CYS A 162 10.77 3.17 5.02
N GLY A 163 11.45 4.31 5.07
CA GLY A 163 12.60 4.53 5.94
C GLY A 163 12.26 5.48 7.07
N LEU A 164 12.65 5.11 8.28
CA LEU A 164 12.66 5.99 9.45
C LEU A 164 14.10 6.39 9.72
N THR A 165 14.35 7.69 9.78
CA THR A 165 15.69 8.26 9.94
C THR A 165 15.74 9.34 10.99
N THR A 166 16.94 9.78 11.36
CA THR A 166 17.12 10.85 12.36
C THR A 166 16.55 12.20 11.89
N THR A 167 16.50 12.48 10.57
CA THR A 167 15.89 13.72 10.04
C THR A 167 14.46 13.54 9.56
N ASN A 168 14.04 12.30 9.35
CA ASN A 168 12.66 11.95 9.03
C ASN A 168 12.24 10.72 9.87
N PRO A 169 11.95 10.92 11.17
CA PRO A 169 11.61 9.83 12.07
C PRO A 169 10.19 9.32 11.86
N ASP A 170 9.36 10.05 11.11
CA ASP A 170 7.97 9.69 10.87
C ASP A 170 7.74 9.42 9.37
N ALA A 171 7.19 8.25 9.05
CA ALA A 171 6.79 7.89 7.70
C ALA A 171 5.26 7.81 7.56
N SER A 172 4.76 8.08 6.36
CA SER A 172 3.35 7.96 6.02
C SER A 172 3.17 7.13 4.75
N ILE A 173 2.25 6.16 4.79
CA ILE A 173 1.92 5.28 3.68
C ILE A 173 0.41 5.37 3.45
N ASN A 174 -0.02 5.32 2.18
CA ASN A 174 -1.43 5.38 1.83
C ASN A 174 -1.94 3.98 1.48
N ALA A 175 -2.88 3.44 2.26
CA ALA A 175 -3.65 2.27 1.86
C ALA A 175 -4.65 2.63 0.76
N LYS A 176 -4.67 1.77 -0.25
CA LYS A 176 -5.61 1.69 -1.38
C LYS A 176 -6.70 0.65 -1.09
N ASN A 177 -7.14 0.55 0.16
CA ASN A 177 -8.19 -0.40 0.60
C ASN A 177 -9.61 0.07 0.25
N GLY A 178 -9.78 0.70 -0.91
CA GLY A 178 -11.10 1.17 -1.31
C GLY A 178 -12.00 0.00 -1.70
N THR A 179 -13.18 -0.09 -1.09
CA THR A 179 -14.24 -0.97 -1.55
C THR A 179 -14.74 -0.46 -2.90
N PRO A 180 -14.80 -1.30 -3.95
CA PRO A 180 -15.43 -0.92 -5.20
C PRO A 180 -16.90 -0.57 -4.94
N THR A 181 -17.41 0.47 -5.60
CA THR A 181 -18.84 0.80 -5.54
C THR A 181 -19.47 0.60 -6.91
N ILE A 182 -20.77 0.32 -6.91
CA ILE A 182 -21.56 0.16 -8.12
C ILE A 182 -22.67 1.20 -8.07
N ASP A 183 -22.78 1.97 -9.15
CA ASP A 183 -23.89 2.89 -9.40
C ASP A 183 -24.64 2.40 -10.64
N LYS A 184 -25.96 2.23 -10.55
CA LYS A 184 -26.80 1.81 -11.67
C LYS A 184 -27.91 2.81 -11.86
N GLN A 185 -27.98 3.35 -13.07
CA GLN A 185 -28.96 4.32 -13.48
C GLN A 185 -29.74 3.80 -14.67
N VAL A 186 -30.97 4.27 -14.80
CA VAL A 186 -31.84 4.04 -15.95
C VAL A 186 -32.10 5.38 -16.63
N GLN A 187 -32.11 5.37 -17.96
CA GLN A 187 -32.43 6.56 -18.74
C GLN A 187 -33.94 6.75 -18.78
N GLU A 188 -34.38 7.96 -18.46
CA GLU A 188 -35.76 8.39 -18.60
C GLU A 188 -36.07 8.72 -20.09
N ASP A 189 -37.21 8.26 -20.58
CA ASP A 189 -37.55 8.27 -22.01
C ASP A 189 -37.92 9.65 -22.59
N SER A 190 -38.48 10.54 -21.78
CA SER A 190 -39.00 11.86 -22.19
C SER A 190 -37.97 12.97 -22.14
N THR A 191 -36.95 12.82 -21.30
CA THR A 191 -35.95 13.83 -20.94
C THR A 191 -34.53 13.38 -21.21
N GLU A 192 -34.34 12.09 -21.52
CA GLU A 192 -33.05 11.43 -21.73
C GLU A 192 -32.11 11.49 -20.50
N GLN A 193 -32.63 11.88 -19.33
CA GLN A 193 -31.86 12.00 -18.10
C GLN A 193 -31.60 10.64 -17.44
N TRP A 194 -30.43 10.50 -16.82
CA TRP A 194 -30.08 9.31 -16.06
C TRP A 194 -30.49 9.47 -14.60
N GLY A 195 -31.20 8.49 -14.05
CA GLY A 195 -31.62 8.48 -12.65
C GLY A 195 -31.99 7.08 -12.14
N ASP A 196 -32.66 7.02 -11.00
CA ASP A 196 -32.97 5.75 -10.32
C ASP A 196 -34.25 5.06 -10.82
N SER A 197 -35.05 5.76 -11.64
CA SER A 197 -36.34 5.29 -12.12
C SER A 197 -36.66 5.80 -13.52
N ASN A 198 -37.39 5.01 -14.29
CA ASN A 198 -37.94 5.35 -15.60
C ASN A 198 -39.37 4.80 -15.70
N THR A 199 -40.19 5.41 -16.54
CA THR A 199 -41.47 4.88 -17.02
C THR A 199 -41.34 4.56 -18.50
N ALA A 200 -41.79 3.38 -18.93
CA ALA A 200 -41.74 2.97 -20.33
C ALA A 200 -42.97 2.14 -20.69
N ASP A 201 -43.39 2.26 -21.95
CA ASP A 201 -44.44 1.44 -22.54
C ASP A 201 -43.93 0.05 -22.96
N ILE A 202 -44.84 -0.91 -23.01
CA ILE A 202 -44.53 -2.27 -23.48
C ILE A 202 -44.01 -2.21 -24.92
N GLY A 203 -42.83 -2.80 -25.14
CA GLY A 203 -42.16 -2.85 -26.44
C GLY A 203 -41.14 -1.74 -26.66
N GLN A 204 -41.04 -0.76 -25.75
CA GLN A 204 -39.95 0.22 -25.79
C GLN A 204 -38.63 -0.38 -25.30
N THR A 205 -37.53 0.23 -25.75
CA THR A 205 -36.18 -0.08 -25.26
C THR A 205 -35.88 0.79 -24.04
N VAL A 206 -35.41 0.17 -22.96
CA VAL A 206 -34.98 0.87 -21.73
C VAL A 206 -33.46 0.77 -21.62
N TYR A 207 -32.79 1.91 -21.51
CA TYR A 207 -31.33 1.95 -21.38
C TYR A 207 -30.91 2.01 -19.91
N PHE A 208 -29.92 1.19 -19.56
CA PHE A 208 -29.27 1.19 -18.25
C PHE A 208 -27.80 1.57 -18.40
N ARG A 209 -27.28 2.32 -17.42
CA ARG A 209 -25.87 2.63 -17.26
C ARG A 209 -25.41 2.10 -15.92
N VAL A 210 -24.36 1.29 -15.91
CA VAL A 210 -23.73 0.79 -14.69
C VAL A 210 -22.31 1.31 -14.62
N THR A 211 -22.00 2.04 -13.56
CA THR A 211 -20.66 2.56 -13.27
C THR A 211 -20.06 1.75 -12.13
N ILE A 212 -18.94 1.10 -12.39
CA ILE A 212 -18.18 0.39 -11.34
C ILE A 212 -17.00 1.28 -10.97
N ASN A 213 -17.04 1.86 -9.79
CA ASN A 213 -15.92 2.65 -9.27
C ASN A 213 -14.90 1.70 -8.67
N VAL A 214 -13.76 1.60 -9.33
CA VAL A 214 -12.67 0.70 -8.97
C VAL A 214 -11.48 1.47 -8.43
N HIS A 215 -10.78 0.88 -7.46
CA HIS A 215 -9.57 1.47 -6.91
C HIS A 215 -8.34 0.85 -7.57
N ALA A 216 -7.25 1.61 -7.60
CA ALA A 216 -6.00 1.17 -8.22
C ALA A 216 -5.52 -0.17 -7.65
N GLY A 217 -5.25 -1.13 -8.53
CA GLY A 217 -4.73 -2.45 -8.18
C GLY A 217 -5.78 -3.55 -8.05
N ALA A 218 -7.09 -3.23 -8.00
CA ALA A 218 -8.11 -4.26 -7.96
C ALA A 218 -8.39 -4.85 -9.36
N GLN A 219 -8.62 -6.16 -9.40
CA GLN A 219 -8.59 -7.01 -10.61
C GLN A 219 -9.77 -7.99 -10.59
N ASN A 220 -10.10 -8.55 -11.76
CA ASN A 220 -11.10 -9.63 -11.93
C ASN A 220 -12.52 -9.27 -11.47
N TYR A 221 -13.02 -8.09 -11.82
CA TYR A 221 -14.39 -7.69 -11.50
C TYR A 221 -15.42 -8.46 -12.32
N VAL A 222 -16.46 -8.91 -11.65
CA VAL A 222 -17.63 -9.53 -12.27
C VAL A 222 -18.86 -8.79 -11.80
N LEU A 223 -19.61 -8.22 -12.75
CA LEU A 223 -20.91 -7.62 -12.52
C LEU A 223 -21.99 -8.66 -12.81
N HIS A 224 -22.89 -8.87 -11.85
CA HIS A 224 -24.11 -9.64 -12.05
C HIS A 224 -25.31 -8.71 -12.09
N ASP A 225 -26.10 -8.79 -13.15
CA ASP A 225 -27.36 -8.07 -13.30
C ASP A 225 -28.48 -9.07 -13.54
N VAL A 226 -29.66 -8.81 -12.95
CA VAL A 226 -30.83 -9.66 -13.06
C VAL A 226 -32.01 -8.79 -13.49
N MET A 227 -32.47 -9.02 -14.71
CA MET A 227 -33.69 -8.41 -15.21
C MET A 227 -34.91 -9.09 -14.59
N SER A 228 -35.87 -8.31 -14.11
CA SER A 228 -37.16 -8.84 -13.68
C SER A 228 -37.96 -9.37 -14.88
N ALA A 229 -39.01 -10.16 -14.65
CA ALA A 229 -39.76 -10.82 -15.72
C ALA A 229 -40.38 -9.86 -16.77
N GLY A 230 -40.54 -8.57 -16.44
CA GLY A 230 -41.04 -7.54 -17.37
C GLY A 230 -39.98 -6.96 -18.30
N LEU A 231 -38.71 -7.32 -18.13
CA LEU A 231 -37.59 -6.82 -18.93
C LEU A 231 -36.90 -7.99 -19.62
N THR A 232 -36.73 -7.87 -20.93
CA THR A 232 -35.92 -8.81 -21.72
C THR A 232 -34.59 -8.15 -22.03
N PHE A 233 -33.50 -8.80 -21.63
CA PHE A 233 -32.16 -8.32 -21.96
C PHE A 233 -31.91 -8.45 -23.47
N ASP A 234 -31.53 -7.34 -24.10
CA ASP A 234 -31.12 -7.32 -25.51
C ASP A 234 -29.59 -7.48 -25.63
N LYS A 235 -28.82 -6.43 -25.34
CA LYS A 235 -27.36 -6.43 -25.43
C LYS A 235 -26.72 -5.32 -24.60
N VAL A 236 -25.39 -5.41 -24.44
CA VAL A 236 -24.55 -4.30 -24.01
C VAL A 236 -24.19 -3.45 -25.23
N THR A 237 -24.45 -2.15 -25.16
CA THR A 237 -24.21 -1.21 -26.27
C THR A 237 -22.81 -0.60 -26.25
N SER A 238 -22.25 -0.32 -25.07
CA SER A 238 -20.89 0.18 -24.91
C SER A 238 -20.27 -0.27 -23.58
N VAL A 239 -18.93 -0.34 -23.56
CA VAL A 239 -18.12 -0.49 -22.35
C VAL A 239 -16.98 0.52 -22.46
N GLU A 240 -16.90 1.43 -21.51
CA GLU A 240 -15.93 2.52 -21.53
C GLU A 240 -15.10 2.49 -20.24
N HIS A 241 -13.79 2.69 -20.40
CA HIS A 241 -12.89 2.91 -19.26
C HIS A 241 -12.75 4.42 -19.07
N ILE A 242 -13.35 4.93 -18.01
CA ILE A 242 -13.30 6.35 -17.66
C ILE A 242 -12.14 6.53 -16.67
N VAL A 243 -11.08 7.20 -17.11
CA VAL A 243 -9.98 7.61 -16.23
C VAL A 243 -10.28 9.05 -15.78
N PRO A 244 -10.32 9.33 -14.47
CA PRO A 244 -10.47 10.70 -13.96
C PRO A 244 -9.27 11.60 -14.32
#